data_AF-A0A1G5THI4-F1
#
_entry.id   AF-A0A1G5THI4-F1
#
_cell.length_a   1.000
_cell.length_b   1.000
_cell.length_c   1.000
_cell.angle_alpha   90.00
_cell.angle_beta   90.00
_cell.angle_gamma   90.00
#
_symmetry.space_group_name_H-M   'P 1'
#
loop_
_entity.id
_entity.type
_entity.pdbx_description
1 polymer ?
#
loop_
_entity_poly.entity_id
_entity_poly.type
_entity_poly.pdbx_seq_one_letter_code
_entity_poly.pdbx_strand_id
1 'polypeptide(L)'
;MQTYTLAIADGVLFACLPDEADITAAITDATATNYGFGLNLDIVRGATLTDATGPEDEVVWQESPDSELLDSQGRRYRYAVRRPC
;
A
#
# COMPACT_ATOMS: atom_id res chain seq x y z
N MET A 1 17.35 0.14 0.09
CA MET A 1 16.11 -0.29 0.78
C MET A 1 14.99 -0.04 -0.21
N GLN A 2 14.19 -1.05 -0.56
CA GLN A 2 13.13 -0.88 -1.55
C GLN A 2 11.89 -0.29 -0.87
N THR A 3 11.38 0.80 -1.41
CA THR A 3 10.16 1.47 -0.92
C THR A 3 9.00 1.22 -1.87
N TYR A 4 7.80 1.36 -1.32
CA TYR A 4 6.55 0.99 -1.95
C TYR A 4 5.57 2.16 -1.94
N THR A 5 4.79 2.24 -3.01
CA THR A 5 3.64 3.11 -3.13
C THR A 5 2.38 2.30 -2.86
N LEU A 6 1.56 2.79 -1.95
CA LEU A 6 0.26 2.23 -1.59
C LEU A 6 -0.85 3.14 -2.10
N ALA A 7 -1.91 2.53 -2.62
CA ALA A 7 -3.16 3.19 -2.93
C ALA A 7 -4.25 2.68 -1.98
N ILE A 8 -4.82 3.57 -1.18
CA ILE A 8 -5.77 3.25 -0.13
C ILE A 8 -7.04 4.08 -0.36
N ALA A 9 -8.22 3.49 -0.25
CA ALA A 9 -9.48 4.24 -0.17
C ALA A 9 -10.36 3.65 0.93
N ASP A 10 -10.93 4.52 1.77
CA ASP A 10 -11.79 4.14 2.90
C ASP A 10 -11.19 3.04 3.80
N GLY A 11 -9.87 3.05 3.97
CA GLY A 11 -9.11 2.07 4.77
C GLY A 11 -8.81 0.74 4.04
N VAL A 12 -9.27 0.57 2.80
CA VAL A 12 -9.02 -0.62 1.98
C VAL A 12 -7.78 -0.41 1.12
N LEU A 13 -6.87 -1.38 1.11
CA LEU A 13 -5.70 -1.39 0.23
C LEU A 13 -6.10 -1.86 -1.18
N PHE A 14 -5.93 -0.98 -2.17
CA PHE A 14 -6.22 -1.27 -3.58
C PHE A 14 -4.98 -1.75 -4.33
N ALA A 15 -3.83 -1.15 -4.05
CA ALA A 15 -2.58 -1.51 -4.68
C ALA A 15 -1.41 -1.27 -3.73
N CYS A 16 -0.42 -2.17 -3.77
CA CYS A 16 0.88 -2.01 -3.16
C CYS A 16 1.93 -2.42 -4.19
N LEU A 17 2.75 -1.46 -4.63
CA LEU A 17 3.76 -1.70 -5.67
C LEU A 17 5.07 -1.01 -5.29
N PRO A 18 6.23 -1.49 -5.79
CA PRO A 18 7.48 -0.75 -5.67
C PRO A 18 7.33 0.68 -6.20
N ASP A 19 8.00 1.65 -5.59
CA ASP A 19 7.89 3.08 -5.97
C ASP A 19 8.23 3.37 -7.44
N GLU A 20 8.99 2.49 -8.09
CA GLU A 20 9.36 2.59 -9.51
C GLU A 20 8.23 2.12 -10.47
N ALA A 21 7.20 1.45 -9.94
CA ALA A 21 6.10 0.92 -10.74
C ALA A 21 5.01 1.97 -10.99
N ASP A 22 4.26 1.79 -12.08
CA ASP A 22 3.14 2.66 -12.43
C ASP A 22 1.90 2.34 -11.58
N ILE A 23 1.76 3.04 -10.45
CA ILE A 23 0.61 2.92 -9.56
C ILE A 23 -0.70 3.37 -10.23
N THR A 24 -0.65 4.30 -11.19
CA THR A 24 -1.84 4.83 -11.86
C THR A 24 -2.46 3.77 -12.76
N ALA A 25 -1.64 3.00 -13.48
CA ALA A 25 -2.10 1.86 -14.25
C ALA A 25 -2.75 0.80 -13.35
N ALA A 26 -2.14 0.48 -12.21
CA ALA A 26 -2.67 -0.52 -11.27
C ALA A 26 -3.98 -0.08 -10.61
N ILE A 27 -4.09 1.19 -10.21
CA ILE A 27 -5.35 1.78 -9.72
C ILE A 27 -6.43 1.71 -10.80
N THR A 28 -6.09 2.01 -12.05
CA THR A 28 -7.05 2.00 -13.16
C THR A 28 -7.59 0.59 -13.37
N ASP A 29 -6.73 -0.43 -13.35
CA ASP A 29 -7.13 -1.83 -13.48
C ASP A 29 -8.00 -2.29 -12.28
N ALA A 30 -7.61 -1.92 -11.06
CA ALA A 30 -8.34 -2.26 -9.84
C ALA A 30 -9.71 -1.56 -9.74
N THR A 31 -9.81 -0.30 -10.15
CA THR A 31 -11.08 0.45 -10.14
C THR A 31 -11.99 0.06 -11.31
N ALA A 32 -11.43 -0.28 -12.47
CA ALA A 32 -12.19 -0.84 -13.59
C ALA A 32 -12.87 -2.18 -13.24
N THR A 33 -12.29 -2.95 -12.32
CA THR A 33 -12.80 -4.27 -11.91
C THR A 33 -13.68 -4.21 -10.66
N ASN A 34 -13.36 -3.40 -9.65
CA ASN A 34 -14.00 -3.51 -8.33
C ASN A 34 -14.93 -2.35 -7.92
N TYR A 35 -14.72 -1.11 -8.36
CA TYR A 35 -15.48 0.03 -7.84
C TYR A 35 -15.63 1.15 -8.87
N GLY A 36 -16.88 1.48 -9.20
CA GLY A 36 -17.23 2.55 -10.13
C GLY A 36 -16.61 3.91 -9.78
N PHE A 37 -16.52 4.75 -10.81
CA PHE A 37 -15.99 6.10 -10.82
C PHE A 37 -16.37 6.93 -9.57
N GLY A 38 -15.37 7.42 -8.81
CA GLY A 38 -15.59 8.38 -7.71
C GLY A 38 -14.92 8.08 -6.36
N LEU A 39 -14.10 7.03 -6.25
CA LEU A 39 -13.33 6.77 -5.02
C LEU A 39 -12.25 7.84 -4.80
N ASN A 40 -12.14 8.33 -3.56
CA ASN A 40 -11.05 9.21 -3.15
C ASN A 40 -9.88 8.33 -2.70
N LEU A 41 -8.82 8.30 -3.50
CA LEU A 41 -7.65 7.46 -3.26
C LEU A 41 -6.55 8.27 -2.59
N ASP A 42 -6.14 7.80 -1.41
CA ASP A 42 -4.94 8.26 -0.72
C ASP A 42 -3.72 7.50 -1.27
N ILE A 43 -2.80 8.24 -1.88
CA ILE A 43 -1.57 7.69 -2.45
C ILE A 43 -0.41 7.94 -1.48
N VAL A 44 0.07 6.87 -0.85
CA VAL A 44 1.19 6.91 0.08
C VAL A 44 2.44 6.39 -0.60
N ARG A 45 3.40 7.27 -0.88
CA ARG A 45 4.71 6.90 -1.45
C ARG A 45 5.78 6.74 -0.38
N GLY A 46 6.83 5.98 -0.69
CA GLY A 46 8.01 5.86 0.16
C GLY A 46 7.81 4.96 1.38
N ALA A 47 6.82 4.08 1.37
CA ALA A 47 6.55 3.19 2.48
C ALA A 47 7.52 2.00 2.49
N THR A 48 7.86 1.51 3.67
CA THR A 48 8.64 0.29 3.89
C THR A 48 7.70 -0.80 4.39
N LEU A 49 7.74 -1.97 3.77
CA LEU A 49 6.98 -3.14 4.22
C LEU A 49 7.77 -3.87 5.31
N THR A 50 7.11 -4.19 6.43
CA THR A 50 7.75 -4.77 7.61
C THR A 50 6.77 -5.60 8.44
N ASP A 51 7.29 -6.58 9.17
CA ASP A 51 6.52 -7.37 10.13
C ASP A 51 6.55 -6.80 11.56
N ALA A 52 7.36 -5.76 11.77
CA ALA A 52 7.53 -5.08 13.05
C ALA A 52 7.64 -3.57 12.86
N THR A 53 7.01 -2.83 13.76
CA THR A 53 7.08 -1.37 13.82
C THR A 53 8.05 -0.92 14.92
N GLY A 54 8.75 0.18 14.68
CA GLY A 54 9.56 0.89 15.66
C GLY A 54 8.82 2.09 16.28
N PRO A 55 9.35 2.69 17.35
CA PRO A 55 8.76 3.86 18.00
C PRO A 55 8.75 5.12 17.12
N GLU A 56 9.62 5.18 16.11
CA GLU A 56 9.70 6.30 15.15
C GLU A 56 9.02 5.98 13.81
N ASP A 57 8.48 4.77 13.66
CA ASP A 57 7.79 4.36 12.44
C ASP A 57 6.37 4.96 12.45
N GLU A 58 6.04 5.72 11.40
CA GLU A 58 4.66 6.11 11.11
C GLU A 58 3.96 4.96 10.38
N VAL A 59 2.98 4.30 11.00
CA VAL A 59 2.21 3.23 10.35
C VAL A 59 1.24 3.84 9.35
N VAL A 60 1.50 3.65 8.07
CA VAL A 60 0.63 4.14 6.99
C VAL A 60 -0.45 3.13 6.62
N TRP A 61 -0.20 1.85 6.87
CA TRP A 61 -1.18 0.79 6.67
C TRP A 61 -0.84 -0.46 7.51
N GLN A 62 -1.86 -1.17 7.96
CA GLN A 62 -1.71 -2.41 8.73
C GLN A 62 -2.64 -3.48 8.17
N GLU A 63 -2.10 -4.70 8.09
CA GLU A 63 -2.85 -5.88 7.69
C GLU A 63 -4.08 -6.13 8.56
N SER A 64 -5.18 -6.47 7.90
CA SER A 64 -6.44 -6.84 8.52
C SER A 64 -6.89 -8.22 8.04
N PRO A 65 -7.86 -8.87 8.71
CA PRO A 65 -8.40 -10.14 8.24
C PRO A 65 -8.99 -10.07 6.81
N ASP A 66 -9.41 -8.88 6.38
CA ASP A 66 -10.09 -8.65 5.11
C ASP A 66 -9.16 -8.12 4.01
N SER A 67 -7.90 -7.82 4.33
CA SER A 67 -6.94 -7.25 3.38
C SER A 67 -5.51 -7.63 3.75
N GLU A 68 -4.81 -8.26 2.81
CA GLU A 68 -3.41 -8.66 2.94
C GLU A 68 -2.49 -7.60 2.34
N LEU A 69 -1.31 -7.41 2.92
CA LEU A 69 -0.25 -6.57 2.36
C LEU A 69 0.83 -7.44 1.76
N LEU A 70 0.85 -7.48 0.43
CA LEU A 70 1.78 -8.26 -0.35
C LEU A 70 2.75 -7.35 -1.10
N ASP A 71 4.01 -7.76 -1.19
CA ASP A 71 4.96 -7.15 -2.13
C ASP A 71 4.77 -7.67 -3.56
N SER A 72 5.57 -7.16 -4.49
CA SER A 72 5.54 -7.58 -5.91
C SER A 72 5.98 -9.04 -6.14
N GLN A 73 6.53 -9.71 -5.13
CA GLN A 73 6.90 -11.12 -5.15
C GLN A 73 5.85 -12.01 -4.47
N GLY A 74 4.75 -11.43 -3.97
CA GLY A 74 3.69 -12.14 -3.24
C GLY A 74 4.05 -12.45 -1.79
N ARG A 75 5.09 -11.81 -1.22
CA ARG A 75 5.44 -11.95 0.19
C ARG A 75 4.55 -11.06 1.03
N ARG A 76 3.99 -11.65 2.09
CA ARG A 76 3.11 -11.00 3.05
C ARG A 76 3.88 -10.24 4.13
N TYR A 77 3.35 -9.09 4.51
CA TYR A 77 3.86 -8.20 5.55
C TYR A 77 2.73 -7.71 6.44
N ARG A 78 3.02 -7.44 7.72
CA ARG A 78 2.00 -6.94 8.66
C ARG A 78 1.77 -5.43 8.59
N TYR A 79 2.80 -4.67 8.23
CA TYR A 79 2.77 -3.21 8.29
C TYR A 79 3.44 -2.59 7.06
N ALA A 80 2.87 -1.49 6.59
CA ALA A 80 3.57 -0.52 5.78
C ALA A 80 3.84 0.70 6.65
N VAL A 81 5.10 1.12 6.72
CA VAL A 81 5.54 2.24 7.58
C VAL A 81 6.30 3.29 6.80
N ARG A 82 6.19 4.55 7.19
CA ARG A 82 7.14 5.59 6.83
C ARG A 82 8.16 5.74 7.94
N ARG A 83 9.43 5.69 7.55
CA ARG A 83 10.55 5.92 8.46
C ARG A 83 11.09 7.32 8.24
N PRO A 84 11.25 8.14 9.30
CA PRO A 84 11.99 9.38 9.17
C PRO A 84 13.43 9.05 8.75
N CYS A 85 13.91 9.76 7.73
CA CYS A 85 15.29 9.68 7.25
C CYS A 85 16.25 10.42 8.19
#